data_AF-A0A7S1FV36-F1
#
_entry.id   AF-A0A7S1FV36-F1
#
_cell.length_a   1.000
_cell.length_b   1.000
_cell.length_c   1.000
_cell.angle_alpha   90.00
_cell.angle_beta   90.00
_cell.angle_gamma   90.00
#
_symmetry.space_group_name_H-M   'P 1'
#
loop_
_entity.id
_entity.type
_entity.pdbx_description
1 polymer ?
#
loop_
_entity_poly.entity_id
_entity_poly.type
_entity_poly.pdbx_seq_one_letter_code
_entity_poly.pdbx_strand_id
1 'polypeptide(L)'
;FIIRTLRMVVPSRHLRALNSSLLKTILALIIFNVNDDVGLLCEATTAHKSDRGNVGTEKSNSTYDSAAYFDTRNGEIDPNMYEMTERNIGQPLSQRNSTFFFENETAADMRNLGITAYSIKPYGRIRAEMLDLSRKYRNFVTVFTSQKRYGLPKAGGYDNYVMVIEDKRRYSSTLGKRLAKSLPEVFFSGALHGDERVGPTATLETAKLLVFSAACSTGANTIPVKNACARLRKHTSETPWIVPWLSRLVSTRRIVIIPMTNAWGYAKNRREEINFDPNRDFSYDQQSSLCMRTITGRTINEVWRESLFQSSITYHGGIELIGWEWGSTNRLIAGGRSPDDEGQKDLSLGLSSYGGSFSSSRRYKAGSMNAGLIYPVRGGFEDWACKWCNTKKNASQSL
;
A
#
# COMPACT_ATOMS: atom_id res chain seq x y z
N PHE A 1 -30.87 -22.44 -5.44
CA PHE A 1 -30.43 -23.85 -5.41
C PHE A 1 -28.93 -24.00 -5.10
N ILE A 2 -28.07 -23.01 -5.40
CA ILE A 2 -26.66 -22.96 -4.93
C ILE A 2 -26.51 -22.57 -3.44
N ILE A 3 -27.55 -21.95 -2.85
CA ILE A 3 -27.58 -21.54 -1.42
C ILE A 3 -27.78 -22.74 -0.44
N ARG A 4 -28.05 -23.95 -0.95
CA ARG A 4 -28.32 -25.15 -0.12
C ARG A 4 -27.13 -26.10 0.06
N THR A 5 -25.96 -25.82 -0.53
CA THR A 5 -24.79 -26.73 -0.51
C THR A 5 -23.53 -26.14 0.13
N LEU A 6 -23.65 -25.14 1.02
CA LEU A 6 -22.52 -24.55 1.75
C LEU A 6 -22.77 -24.45 3.27
N ARG A 7 -23.47 -25.44 3.83
CA ARG A 7 -23.83 -25.50 5.26
C ARG A 7 -23.05 -26.52 6.10
N MET A 8 -21.95 -27.08 5.60
CA MET A 8 -21.22 -28.09 6.35
C MET A 8 -19.71 -27.86 6.36
N VAL A 9 -19.16 -27.98 7.58
CA VAL A 9 -17.74 -28.17 7.95
C VAL A 9 -16.92 -26.87 8.15
N VAL A 10 -16.95 -26.31 9.36
CA VAL A 10 -15.79 -26.04 10.26
C VAL A 10 -16.29 -25.43 11.59
N PRO A 11 -15.81 -25.88 12.79
CA PRO A 11 -16.33 -25.44 14.08
C PRO A 11 -15.91 -24.02 14.51
N SER A 12 -16.84 -23.33 15.15
CA SER A 12 -16.82 -21.95 15.68
C SER A 12 -15.80 -21.64 16.81
N ARG A 13 -14.76 -22.46 17.00
CA ARG A 13 -13.78 -22.29 18.09
C ARG A 13 -12.46 -21.62 17.68
N HIS A 14 -12.14 -21.49 16.39
CA HIS A 14 -10.89 -20.85 15.92
C HIS A 14 -11.01 -19.39 15.45
N LEU A 15 -12.20 -18.80 15.45
CA LEU A 15 -12.41 -17.37 15.13
C LEU A 15 -12.15 -16.41 16.31
N ARG A 16 -11.78 -16.94 17.48
CA ARG A 16 -11.63 -16.15 18.73
C ARG A 16 -10.24 -15.56 18.98
N ALA A 17 -9.22 -15.86 18.17
CA ALA A 17 -7.83 -15.46 18.43
C ALA A 17 -7.27 -14.34 17.52
N LEU A 18 -8.06 -13.80 16.58
CA LEU A 18 -7.54 -12.81 15.62
C LEU A 18 -7.57 -11.39 16.19
N ASN A 19 -6.65 -11.09 17.10
CA ASN A 19 -6.60 -9.80 17.80
C ASN A 19 -5.26 -9.05 17.68
N SER A 20 -4.49 -9.26 16.60
CA SER A 20 -3.27 -8.48 16.36
C SER A 20 -3.55 -7.24 15.49
N SER A 21 -3.15 -6.07 15.99
CA SER A 21 -3.21 -4.78 15.28
C SER A 21 -2.47 -4.82 13.94
N LEU A 22 -1.40 -5.62 13.86
CA LEU A 22 -0.61 -5.84 12.66
C LEU A 22 -1.40 -6.58 11.55
N LEU A 23 -2.27 -7.53 11.90
CA LEU A 23 -3.11 -8.25 10.94
C LEU A 23 -4.06 -7.29 10.20
N LYS A 24 -4.58 -6.28 10.92
CA LYS A 24 -5.48 -5.26 10.36
C LYS A 24 -4.73 -4.32 9.41
N THR A 25 -3.50 -3.93 9.72
CA THR A 25 -2.64 -3.15 8.81
C THR A 25 -2.24 -3.95 7.56
N ILE A 26 -2.05 -5.26 7.69
CA ILE A 26 -1.66 -6.16 6.59
C ILE A 26 -2.83 -6.42 5.63
N LEU A 27 -4.05 -6.56 6.15
CA LEU A 27 -5.26 -6.70 5.34
C LEU A 27 -5.63 -5.42 4.58
N ALA A 28 -5.27 -4.23 5.08
CA ALA A 28 -5.39 -2.99 4.32
C ALA A 28 -4.53 -2.99 3.03
N LEU A 29 -3.42 -3.73 3.02
CA LEU A 29 -2.61 -3.95 1.81
C LEU A 29 -3.21 -5.03 0.88
N ILE A 30 -4.11 -5.91 1.38
CA ILE A 30 -4.72 -7.04 0.63
C ILE A 30 -5.65 -6.56 -0.48
N ILE A 31 -6.34 -5.43 -0.31
CA ILE A 31 -7.34 -4.95 -1.28
C ILE A 31 -6.74 -4.20 -2.48
N PHE A 32 -5.43 -3.90 -2.49
CA PHE A 32 -4.75 -3.39 -3.69
C PHE A 32 -4.67 -4.40 -4.87
N ASN A 33 -5.40 -5.52 -4.85
CA ASN A 33 -5.17 -6.66 -5.73
C ASN A 33 -6.38 -7.45 -6.24
N VAL A 34 -7.61 -6.96 -6.06
CA VAL A 34 -8.76 -7.58 -6.75
C VAL A 34 -9.16 -6.68 -7.90
N ASN A 35 -8.32 -6.58 -8.94
CA ASN A 35 -8.70 -6.06 -10.26
C ASN A 35 -7.66 -6.38 -11.35
N ASP A 36 -7.07 -7.58 -11.33
CA ASP A 36 -6.20 -8.06 -12.43
C ASP A 36 -6.88 -9.07 -13.37
N ASP A 37 -8.19 -9.32 -13.22
CA ASP A 37 -8.96 -10.19 -14.14
C ASP A 37 -10.20 -9.48 -14.73
N VAL A 38 -9.96 -8.47 -15.57
CA VAL A 38 -10.88 -8.18 -16.69
C VAL A 38 -10.03 -7.97 -17.93
N GLY A 39 -9.73 -9.09 -18.59
CA GLY A 39 -8.99 -9.13 -19.84
C GLY A 39 -9.69 -8.36 -20.96
N LEU A 40 -8.85 -7.64 -21.71
CA LEU A 40 -8.87 -7.55 -23.17
C LEU A 40 -9.87 -8.49 -23.86
N LEU A 41 -10.98 -7.93 -24.31
CA LEU A 41 -11.74 -8.45 -25.45
C LEU A 41 -11.84 -7.32 -26.48
N CYS A 42 -10.78 -7.20 -27.28
CA CYS A 42 -10.79 -6.59 -28.59
C CYS A 42 -9.97 -7.50 -29.50
N GLU A 43 -10.62 -8.54 -30.03
CA GLU A 43 -10.10 -9.23 -31.21
C GLU A 43 -11.09 -9.10 -32.35
N ALA A 44 -10.57 -8.57 -33.45
CA ALA A 44 -11.18 -8.61 -34.75
C ALA A 44 -10.91 -9.98 -35.39
N THR A 45 -12.01 -10.63 -35.79
CA THR A 45 -12.21 -11.39 -37.03
C THR A 45 -11.46 -12.70 -37.34
N THR A 46 -12.32 -13.65 -37.77
CA THR A 46 -12.17 -14.72 -38.78
C THR A 46 -11.64 -16.12 -38.39
N ALA A 47 -12.63 -17.03 -38.25
CA ALA A 47 -12.74 -18.37 -38.86
C ALA A 47 -11.51 -19.30 -38.94
N HIS A 48 -11.58 -20.43 -38.21
CA HIS A 48 -11.55 -21.78 -38.82
C HIS A 48 -11.96 -22.88 -37.82
N LYS A 49 -12.70 -23.87 -38.33
CA LYS A 49 -13.18 -25.10 -37.66
C LYS A 49 -12.03 -26.05 -37.29
N SER A 50 -12.12 -26.75 -36.16
CA SER A 50 -12.48 -28.18 -36.08
C SER A 50 -11.86 -28.93 -34.87
N ASP A 51 -12.72 -29.66 -34.17
CA ASP A 51 -12.57 -31.05 -33.70
C ASP A 51 -11.57 -31.51 -32.60
N ARG A 52 -12.21 -32.23 -31.63
CA ARG A 52 -11.75 -33.37 -30.78
C ARG A 52 -10.77 -33.05 -29.65
N GLY A 53 -10.82 -33.68 -28.48
CA GLY A 53 -11.57 -34.83 -27.98
C GLY A 53 -11.16 -35.15 -26.53
N ASN A 54 -11.98 -35.97 -25.88
CA ASN A 54 -11.96 -36.42 -24.49
C ASN A 54 -10.68 -37.14 -23.99
N VAL A 55 -10.69 -37.40 -22.66
CA VAL A 55 -10.04 -38.45 -21.85
C VAL A 55 -8.99 -37.87 -20.90
N GLY A 56 -8.93 -38.16 -19.60
CA GLY A 56 -9.61 -39.13 -18.75
C GLY A 56 -8.98 -39.08 -17.36
N THR A 57 -9.77 -39.45 -16.36
CA THR A 57 -9.47 -39.48 -14.93
C THR A 57 -8.50 -40.59 -14.54
N GLU A 58 -7.65 -40.37 -13.53
CA GLU A 58 -7.22 -41.42 -12.61
C GLU A 58 -6.91 -40.89 -11.20
N LYS A 59 -7.43 -41.61 -10.20
CA LYS A 59 -7.21 -41.42 -8.76
C LYS A 59 -6.19 -42.45 -8.29
N SER A 60 -5.27 -42.06 -7.41
CA SER A 60 -4.71 -42.97 -6.41
C SER A 60 -4.38 -42.23 -5.12
N ASN A 61 -4.78 -42.86 -4.01
CA ASN A 61 -4.47 -42.48 -2.63
C ASN A 61 -3.11 -43.08 -2.24
N SER A 62 -2.27 -42.34 -1.54
CA SER A 62 -1.48 -42.91 -0.45
C SER A 62 -1.04 -41.87 0.59
N THR A 63 -0.93 -42.42 1.79
CA THR A 63 -0.65 -41.94 3.15
C THR A 63 0.62 -41.11 3.37
N TYR A 64 0.52 -40.20 4.34
CA TYR A 64 1.55 -39.46 5.08
C TYR A 64 2.84 -40.26 5.35
N ASP A 65 4.02 -39.67 5.12
CA ASP A 65 4.90 -39.12 6.17
C ASP A 65 6.11 -38.38 5.57
N SER A 66 6.76 -37.54 6.39
CA SER A 66 8.11 -36.96 6.25
C SER A 66 8.31 -35.58 5.59
N ALA A 67 9.24 -34.86 6.22
CA ALA A 67 9.64 -33.47 6.02
C ALA A 67 10.10 -33.13 4.58
N ALA A 68 9.62 -32.00 4.05
CA ALA A 68 10.10 -31.47 2.77
C ALA A 68 10.91 -30.18 2.97
N TYR A 69 12.22 -30.38 2.85
CA TYR A 69 13.27 -29.41 2.58
C TYR A 69 12.90 -28.57 1.33
N PHE A 70 13.10 -27.24 1.39
CA PHE A 70 13.01 -26.38 0.21
C PHE A 70 14.30 -26.49 -0.61
N ASP A 71 14.30 -27.28 -1.69
CA ASP A 71 15.29 -27.15 -2.76
C ASP A 71 14.75 -26.15 -3.80
N THR A 72 15.49 -25.08 -4.04
CA THR A 72 15.18 -24.07 -5.06
C THR A 72 16.23 -24.15 -6.15
N ARG A 73 16.23 -25.28 -6.86
CA ARG A 73 16.98 -25.44 -8.11
C ARG A 73 16.03 -25.94 -9.17
N ASN A 74 15.38 -24.97 -9.80
CA ASN A 74 14.62 -24.97 -11.05
C ASN A 74 13.32 -24.21 -10.79
N GLY A 75 13.17 -23.07 -11.47
CA GLY A 75 12.10 -22.10 -11.24
C GLY A 75 10.72 -22.55 -11.70
N GLU A 76 10.27 -23.72 -11.26
CA GLU A 76 8.88 -24.18 -11.40
C GLU A 76 8.17 -23.97 -10.06
N ILE A 77 7.07 -23.21 -10.11
CA ILE A 77 6.18 -22.99 -8.99
C ILE A 77 5.21 -24.17 -8.96
N ASP A 78 5.07 -24.82 -7.79
CA ASP A 78 4.04 -25.83 -7.55
C ASP A 78 2.63 -25.25 -7.83
N PRO A 79 1.89 -25.78 -8.81
CA PRO A 79 0.54 -25.30 -9.15
C PRO A 79 -0.47 -25.41 -8.01
N ASN A 80 -0.22 -26.27 -7.00
CA ASN A 80 -1.13 -26.48 -5.88
C ASN A 80 -1.15 -25.33 -4.86
N MET A 81 -0.24 -24.35 -4.97
CA MET A 81 -0.25 -23.19 -4.06
C MET A 81 -1.39 -22.19 -4.37
N TYR A 82 -1.99 -22.26 -5.57
CA TYR A 82 -3.09 -21.38 -5.97
C TYR A 82 -4.46 -21.79 -5.37
N GLU A 83 -4.69 -23.07 -5.08
CA GLU A 83 -6.02 -23.57 -4.67
C GLU A 83 -6.37 -23.36 -3.18
N MET A 84 -5.41 -22.98 -2.33
CA MET A 84 -5.68 -22.76 -0.89
C MET A 84 -6.15 -21.35 -0.55
N THR A 85 -6.02 -20.37 -1.45
CA THR A 85 -6.34 -18.95 -1.18
C THR A 85 -7.80 -18.58 -1.42
N GLU A 86 -8.56 -19.32 -2.23
CA GLU A 86 -9.94 -18.95 -2.57
C GLU A 86 -11.02 -19.53 -1.65
N ARG A 87 -10.69 -20.50 -0.78
CA ARG A 87 -11.71 -21.24 -0.01
C ARG A 87 -12.26 -20.54 1.25
N ASN A 88 -11.86 -19.31 1.57
CA ASN A 88 -12.18 -18.70 2.87
C ASN A 88 -12.82 -17.30 2.86
N ILE A 89 -13.36 -16.83 1.74
CA ILE A 89 -13.99 -15.49 1.69
C ILE A 89 -15.49 -15.61 1.41
N GLY A 90 -16.28 -15.59 2.47
CA GLY A 90 -17.71 -15.33 2.36
C GLY A 90 -18.51 -15.65 3.60
N GLN A 91 -18.72 -14.68 4.50
CA GLN A 91 -19.98 -14.49 5.23
C GLN A 91 -20.16 -13.02 5.66
N PRO A 92 -21.40 -12.47 5.72
CA PRO A 92 -21.67 -11.08 6.07
C PRO A 92 -21.64 -10.87 7.59
N LEU A 93 -20.93 -9.84 8.04
CA LEU A 93 -20.93 -9.38 9.44
C LEU A 93 -22.07 -8.37 9.67
N SER A 94 -23.31 -8.85 9.75
CA SER A 94 -24.37 -8.14 10.44
C SER A 94 -24.76 -8.93 11.68
N GLN A 95 -24.72 -8.27 12.83
CA GLN A 95 -25.03 -8.77 14.19
C GLN A 95 -23.86 -9.42 14.93
N ARG A 96 -23.29 -8.67 15.88
CA ARG A 96 -22.90 -9.17 17.21
C ARG A 96 -22.65 -7.99 18.16
N ASN A 97 -23.56 -7.84 19.11
CA ASN A 97 -23.34 -7.08 20.35
C ASN A 97 -22.42 -7.91 21.25
N SER A 98 -21.30 -7.32 21.68
CA SER A 98 -20.58 -7.81 22.87
C SER A 98 -19.91 -6.63 23.54
N THR A 99 -20.51 -6.17 24.63
CA THR A 99 -19.90 -5.34 25.66
C THR A 99 -18.70 -6.07 26.27
N PHE A 100 -17.52 -5.47 26.24
CA PHE A 100 -16.38 -5.89 27.07
C PHE A 100 -15.67 -4.65 27.62
N PHE A 101 -15.63 -4.61 28.95
CA PHE A 101 -14.86 -3.65 29.74
C PHE A 101 -13.38 -4.07 29.75
N PHE A 102 -12.47 -3.13 29.53
CA PHE A 102 -11.11 -3.21 30.08
C PHE A 102 -10.64 -1.82 30.50
N GLU A 103 -10.23 -1.75 31.76
CA GLU A 103 -9.61 -0.61 32.42
C GLU A 103 -8.20 -0.33 31.86
N ASN A 104 -7.73 0.89 32.11
CA ASN A 104 -6.48 1.49 31.63
C ASN A 104 -5.22 0.63 31.89
N GLU A 105 -4.67 -0.01 30.87
CA GLU A 105 -3.29 -0.54 30.92
C GLU A 105 -2.26 0.57 30.68
N THR A 106 -1.20 0.62 31.47
CA THR A 106 -0.19 1.69 31.43
C THR A 106 0.92 1.39 30.42
N ALA A 107 1.68 2.42 30.00
CA ALA A 107 2.82 2.26 29.10
C ALA A 107 3.99 1.42 29.67
N ALA A 108 3.94 1.06 30.96
CA ALA A 108 4.87 0.11 31.58
C ALA A 108 4.47 -1.34 31.26
N ASP A 109 3.16 -1.63 31.26
CA ASP A 109 2.62 -2.97 31.00
C ASP A 109 2.88 -3.41 29.55
N MET A 110 2.76 -2.49 28.59
CA MET A 110 3.10 -2.75 27.19
C MET A 110 4.59 -3.05 26.94
N ARG A 111 5.51 -2.50 27.76
CA ARG A 111 6.95 -2.79 27.65
C ARG A 111 7.31 -4.19 28.15
N ASN A 112 6.64 -4.67 29.20
CA ASN A 112 6.85 -6.00 29.75
C ASN A 112 6.33 -7.12 28.82
N LEU A 113 5.32 -6.83 28.00
CA LEU A 113 4.84 -7.74 26.94
C LEU A 113 5.76 -7.76 25.70
N GLY A 114 6.86 -7.00 25.71
CA GLY A 114 7.75 -6.83 24.57
C GLY A 114 7.04 -6.21 23.35
N ILE A 115 5.93 -5.50 23.57
CA ILE A 115 5.24 -4.72 22.55
C ILE A 115 6.04 -3.43 22.41
N THR A 116 6.69 -3.24 21.25
CA THR A 116 7.34 -1.96 20.98
C THR A 116 6.23 -0.94 20.72
N ALA A 117 5.93 -0.09 21.71
CA ALA A 117 4.99 1.00 21.51
C ALA A 117 5.46 1.86 20.32
N TYR A 118 4.64 1.97 19.28
CA TYR A 118 4.91 2.85 18.16
C TYR A 118 4.83 4.30 18.68
N SER A 119 5.88 5.07 18.41
CA SER A 119 5.95 6.49 18.73
C SER A 119 6.21 7.28 17.46
N ILE A 120 5.69 8.51 17.42
CA ILE A 120 5.96 9.46 16.32
C ILE A 120 7.47 9.68 16.25
N LYS A 121 8.06 9.40 15.08
CA LYS A 121 9.51 9.51 14.88
C LYS A 121 9.88 10.91 14.41
N PRO A 122 10.90 11.59 14.97
CA PRO A 122 11.36 12.85 14.42
C PRO A 122 12.04 12.66 13.06
N TYR A 123 12.16 13.74 12.28
CA TYR A 123 12.78 13.75 10.93
C TYR A 123 14.09 12.96 10.86
N GLY A 124 15.02 13.24 11.78
CA GLY A 124 16.34 12.60 11.80
C GLY A 124 16.27 11.08 12.02
N ARG A 125 15.28 10.59 12.77
CA ARG A 125 15.08 9.15 12.99
C ARG A 125 14.49 8.47 11.77
N ILE A 126 13.48 9.06 11.12
CA ILE A 126 12.92 8.54 9.87
C ILE A 126 14.03 8.46 8.82
N ARG A 127 14.78 9.56 8.60
CA ARG A 127 15.94 9.59 7.70
C ARG A 127 16.94 8.47 7.98
N ALA A 128 17.33 8.30 9.24
CA ALA A 128 18.32 7.29 9.63
C ALA A 128 17.81 5.86 9.35
N GLU A 129 16.54 5.56 9.64
CA GLU A 129 15.95 4.25 9.37
C GLU A 129 15.82 3.96 7.86
N MET A 130 15.45 4.96 7.04
CA MET A 130 15.43 4.80 5.57
C MET A 130 16.82 4.44 5.02
N LEU A 131 17.86 5.17 5.45
CA LEU A 131 19.23 4.92 5.02
C LEU A 131 19.76 3.57 5.53
N ASP A 132 19.40 3.17 6.75
CA ASP A 132 19.76 1.88 7.31
C ASP A 132 19.11 0.71 6.54
N LEU A 133 17.83 0.85 6.17
CA LEU A 133 17.14 -0.11 5.30
C LEU A 133 17.84 -0.25 3.95
N SER A 134 18.14 0.86 3.28
CA SER A 134 18.84 0.83 1.99
C SER A 134 20.22 0.19 2.10
N ARG A 135 20.96 0.45 3.19
CA ARG A 135 22.28 -0.13 3.42
C ARG A 135 22.23 -1.65 3.67
N LYS A 136 21.27 -2.11 4.49
CA LYS A 136 21.15 -3.52 4.91
C LYS A 136 20.46 -4.41 3.88
N TYR A 137 19.50 -3.85 3.13
CA TYR A 137 18.65 -4.59 2.20
C TYR A 137 18.76 -4.01 0.78
N ARG A 138 20.00 -3.87 0.27
CA ARG A 138 20.31 -3.23 -1.03
C ARG A 138 19.59 -3.85 -2.22
N ASN A 139 19.32 -5.15 -2.14
CA ASN A 139 18.57 -5.91 -3.14
C ASN A 139 17.09 -5.53 -3.21
N PHE A 140 16.57 -4.87 -2.17
CA PHE A 140 15.16 -4.50 -2.03
C PHE A 140 14.94 -2.98 -1.98
N VAL A 141 15.89 -2.22 -1.44
CA VAL A 141 15.66 -0.82 -1.08
C VAL A 141 16.68 0.10 -1.73
N THR A 142 16.17 1.10 -2.44
CA THR A 142 16.93 2.27 -2.90
C THR A 142 16.44 3.51 -2.16
N VAL A 143 17.35 4.33 -1.65
CA VAL A 143 17.00 5.64 -1.09
C VAL A 143 17.80 6.74 -1.79
N PHE A 144 17.13 7.81 -2.16
CA PHE A 144 17.74 9.01 -2.73
C PHE A 144 17.03 10.26 -2.20
N THR A 145 17.59 11.44 -2.48
CA THR A 145 16.92 12.72 -2.20
C THR A 145 16.48 13.37 -3.51
N SER A 146 15.35 14.06 -3.50
CA SER A 146 14.88 14.80 -4.67
C SER A 146 15.88 15.91 -5.07
N GLN A 147 16.56 16.48 -4.09
CA GLN A 147 17.65 17.43 -4.29
C GLN A 147 18.77 16.85 -5.16
N LYS A 148 19.24 15.63 -4.83
CA LYS A 148 20.35 15.02 -5.57
C LYS A 148 19.90 14.45 -6.91
N ARG A 149 18.69 13.87 -6.98
CA ARG A 149 18.21 13.18 -8.20
C ARG A 149 17.72 14.15 -9.26
N TYR A 150 17.05 15.22 -8.86
CA TYR A 150 16.37 16.15 -9.77
C TYR A 150 16.94 17.57 -9.74
N GLY A 151 17.98 17.82 -8.93
CA GLY A 151 18.56 19.16 -8.79
C GLY A 151 17.65 20.16 -8.07
N LEU A 152 16.64 19.69 -7.32
CA LEU A 152 15.77 20.59 -6.55
C LEU A 152 16.56 21.27 -5.41
N PRO A 153 16.22 22.53 -5.05
CA PRO A 153 16.79 23.15 -3.87
C PRO A 153 16.23 22.54 -2.57
N LYS A 154 16.83 22.91 -1.44
CA LYS A 154 16.37 22.50 -0.10
C LYS A 154 15.40 23.52 0.47
N ALA A 155 14.27 23.07 1.00
CA ALA A 155 13.41 23.91 1.83
C ALA A 155 14.03 24.03 3.23
N GLY A 156 14.51 25.24 3.58
CA GLY A 156 15.12 25.53 4.88
C GLY A 156 16.21 24.55 5.33
N GLY A 157 17.00 24.03 4.37
CA GLY A 157 18.12 23.12 4.63
C GLY A 157 17.77 21.63 4.76
N TYR A 158 16.50 21.24 4.63
CA TYR A 158 16.07 19.84 4.72
C TYR A 158 15.99 19.16 3.35
N ASP A 159 16.37 17.88 3.32
CA ASP A 159 16.24 17.04 2.13
C ASP A 159 14.92 16.25 2.16
N ASN A 160 14.30 16.07 1.00
CA ASN A 160 13.14 15.20 0.81
C ASN A 160 13.65 13.82 0.37
N TYR A 161 13.51 12.84 1.27
CA TYR A 161 13.96 11.47 1.02
C TYR A 161 12.88 10.65 0.34
N VAL A 162 13.24 10.00 -0.76
CA VAL A 162 12.40 9.05 -1.50
C VAL A 162 12.99 7.66 -1.30
N MET A 163 12.14 6.70 -0.92
CA MET A 163 12.47 5.29 -0.84
C MET A 163 11.74 4.52 -1.93
N VAL A 164 12.46 3.67 -2.63
CA VAL A 164 11.91 2.73 -3.60
C VAL A 164 12.14 1.32 -3.10
N ILE A 165 11.07 0.52 -3.07
CA ILE A 165 11.06 -0.88 -2.66
C ILE A 165 10.67 -1.75 -3.87
N GLU A 166 11.55 -2.66 -4.26
CA GLU A 166 11.38 -3.58 -5.41
C GLU A 166 12.33 -4.77 -5.27
N ASP A 167 11.97 -5.98 -5.72
CA ASP A 167 12.92 -7.12 -5.74
C ASP A 167 13.85 -7.08 -6.96
N LYS A 168 15.00 -6.41 -6.83
CA LYS A 168 15.98 -6.25 -7.92
C LYS A 168 16.60 -7.57 -8.38
N ARG A 169 16.57 -8.61 -7.54
CA ARG A 169 17.18 -9.91 -7.86
C ARG A 169 16.31 -10.64 -8.88
N ARG A 170 14.99 -10.63 -8.66
CA ARG A 170 13.99 -11.24 -9.55
C ARG A 170 14.10 -10.71 -10.98
N TYR A 171 14.47 -9.44 -11.13
CA TYR A 171 14.55 -8.75 -12.42
C TYR A 171 15.98 -8.48 -12.91
N SER A 172 16.96 -9.25 -12.42
CA SER A 172 18.38 -9.03 -12.73
C SER A 172 18.79 -9.44 -14.16
N SER A 173 18.08 -10.39 -14.77
CA SER A 173 18.33 -10.85 -16.15
C SER A 173 17.95 -9.78 -17.19
N THR A 174 18.45 -9.88 -18.42
CA THR A 174 18.11 -8.93 -19.49
C THR A 174 16.60 -8.86 -19.75
N LEU A 175 15.92 -10.01 -19.80
CA LEU A 175 14.46 -10.07 -19.90
C LEU A 175 13.79 -9.51 -18.63
N GLY A 176 14.31 -9.86 -17.45
CA GLY A 176 13.85 -9.34 -16.17
C GLY A 176 13.88 -7.81 -16.12
N LYS A 177 14.94 -7.17 -16.60
CA LYS A 177 15.05 -5.70 -16.66
C LYS A 177 14.01 -5.06 -17.58
N ARG A 178 13.57 -5.76 -18.64
CA ARG A 178 12.46 -5.29 -19.49
C ARG A 178 11.13 -5.39 -18.73
N LEU A 179 10.88 -6.53 -18.08
CA LEU A 179 9.69 -6.75 -17.25
C LEU A 179 9.63 -5.80 -16.04
N ALA A 180 10.77 -5.41 -15.48
CA ALA A 180 10.84 -4.44 -14.39
C ALA A 180 10.25 -3.07 -14.78
N LYS A 181 10.34 -2.69 -16.06
CA LYS A 181 9.78 -1.43 -16.58
C LYS A 181 8.26 -1.46 -16.71
N SER A 182 7.64 -2.64 -16.67
CA SER A 182 6.18 -2.81 -16.76
C SER A 182 5.55 -3.20 -15.43
N LEU A 183 6.30 -3.12 -14.32
CA LEU A 183 5.72 -3.39 -13.01
C LEU A 183 4.73 -2.30 -12.64
N PRO A 184 3.58 -2.65 -12.05
CA PRO A 184 2.71 -1.66 -11.42
C PRO A 184 3.50 -0.86 -10.36
N GLU A 185 3.39 0.46 -10.44
CA GLU A 185 3.95 1.40 -9.49
C GLU A 185 2.87 1.87 -8.52
N VAL A 186 3.19 1.82 -7.23
CA VAL A 186 2.30 2.33 -6.17
C VAL A 186 3.02 3.37 -5.34
N PHE A 187 2.28 4.39 -4.92
CA PHE A 187 2.84 5.52 -4.18
C PHE A 187 2.27 5.66 -2.77
N PHE A 188 3.13 5.96 -1.80
CA PHE A 188 2.75 6.31 -0.44
C PHE A 188 3.44 7.61 0.04
N SER A 189 2.66 8.61 0.48
CA SER A 189 3.20 9.79 1.18
C SER A 189 2.66 9.96 2.58
N GLY A 190 3.51 10.43 3.50
CA GLY A 190 3.15 10.53 4.91
C GLY A 190 2.75 11.92 5.42
N ALA A 191 3.40 13.00 4.97
CA ALA A 191 3.17 14.34 5.52
C ALA A 191 3.29 15.41 4.43
N LEU A 192 2.20 15.62 3.70
CA LEU A 192 2.07 16.77 2.80
C LEU A 192 1.98 18.07 3.62
N HIS A 193 1.26 18.03 4.74
CA HIS A 193 1.41 19.02 5.82
C HIS A 193 2.36 18.49 6.89
N GLY A 194 3.28 19.33 7.35
CA GLY A 194 4.37 18.87 8.21
C GLY A 194 3.97 18.58 9.66
N ASP A 195 2.91 19.19 10.18
CA ASP A 195 2.38 18.93 11.53
C ASP A 195 1.39 17.75 11.58
N GLU A 196 1.15 17.07 10.45
CA GLU A 196 0.31 15.88 10.37
C GLU A 196 1.18 14.62 10.60
N ARG A 197 1.40 14.30 11.89
CA ARG A 197 2.56 13.49 12.32
C ARG A 197 2.44 11.96 12.21
N VAL A 198 1.23 11.42 12.03
CA VAL A 198 0.97 9.97 12.02
C VAL A 198 1.46 9.32 10.73
N GLY A 199 1.14 9.93 9.59
CA GLY A 199 1.42 9.38 8.26
C GLY A 199 2.89 9.03 7.98
N PRO A 200 3.88 9.85 8.37
CA PRO A 200 5.30 9.55 8.12
C PRO A 200 5.80 8.32 8.87
N THR A 201 5.28 8.10 10.09
CA THR A 201 5.63 6.90 10.86
C THR A 201 4.92 5.68 10.29
N ALA A 202 3.63 5.80 9.94
CA ALA A 202 2.85 4.72 9.34
C ALA A 202 3.48 4.22 8.03
N THR A 203 3.84 5.13 7.12
CA THR A 203 4.50 4.77 5.84
C THR A 203 5.86 4.12 6.03
N LEU A 204 6.69 4.58 6.98
CA LEU A 204 7.98 3.93 7.29
C LEU A 204 7.81 2.53 7.88
N GLU A 205 6.83 2.32 8.77
CA GLU A 205 6.61 1.00 9.37
C GLU A 205 6.01 0.02 8.34
N THR A 206 5.13 0.48 7.44
CA THR A 206 4.70 -0.28 6.26
C THR A 206 5.89 -0.68 5.39
N ALA A 207 6.82 0.25 5.10
CA ALA A 207 8.03 -0.04 4.35
C ALA A 207 8.88 -1.15 5.00
N LYS A 208 9.07 -1.08 6.32
CA LYS A 208 9.84 -2.07 7.09
C LYS A 208 9.19 -3.45 7.01
N LEU A 209 7.87 -3.51 7.15
CA LEU A 209 7.12 -4.75 7.08
C LEU A 209 7.29 -5.43 5.71
N LEU A 210 7.15 -4.68 4.63
CA LEU A 210 7.35 -5.16 3.26
C LEU A 210 8.80 -5.66 3.03
N VAL A 211 9.79 -4.84 3.39
CA VAL A 211 11.22 -5.16 3.20
C VAL A 211 11.63 -6.38 4.03
N PHE A 212 11.20 -6.46 5.29
CA PHE A 212 11.53 -7.60 6.15
C PHE A 212 10.89 -8.88 5.62
N SER A 213 9.67 -8.79 5.09
CA SER A 213 8.97 -9.96 4.54
C SER A 213 9.67 -10.48 3.29
N ALA A 214 9.98 -9.59 2.34
CA ALA A 214 10.73 -9.93 1.14
C ALA A 214 12.13 -10.48 1.45
N ALA A 215 12.84 -9.85 2.40
CA ALA A 215 14.15 -10.31 2.84
C ALA A 215 14.07 -11.70 3.51
N CYS A 216 13.06 -11.94 4.35
CA CYS A 216 12.90 -13.22 5.02
C CYS A 216 12.59 -14.35 4.03
N SER A 217 11.74 -14.08 3.04
CA SER A 217 11.39 -15.04 1.98
C SER A 217 12.55 -15.43 1.06
N THR A 218 13.71 -14.77 1.16
CA THR A 218 14.91 -15.17 0.40
C THR A 218 15.60 -16.42 0.93
N GLY A 219 15.39 -16.77 2.20
CA GLY A 219 16.17 -17.81 2.88
C GLY A 219 17.66 -17.48 3.08
N ALA A 220 18.11 -16.26 2.77
CA ALA A 220 19.53 -15.92 2.83
C ALA A 220 20.09 -15.95 4.27
N ASN A 221 21.24 -16.60 4.43
CA ASN A 221 21.89 -16.82 5.73
C ASN A 221 22.71 -15.60 6.23
N THR A 222 22.15 -14.39 6.14
CA THR A 222 22.81 -13.16 6.61
C THR A 222 22.20 -12.66 7.92
N ILE A 223 22.99 -11.96 8.75
CA ILE A 223 22.50 -11.41 10.03
C ILE A 223 21.27 -10.50 9.83
N PRO A 224 21.23 -9.55 8.86
CA PRO A 224 20.04 -8.73 8.63
C PRO A 224 18.79 -9.55 8.31
N VAL A 225 18.91 -10.58 7.45
CA VAL A 225 17.78 -11.43 7.05
C VAL A 225 17.29 -12.29 8.22
N LYS A 226 18.20 -12.89 9.01
CA LYS A 226 17.83 -13.61 10.24
C LYS A 226 17.06 -12.74 11.21
N ASN A 227 17.53 -11.50 11.41
CA ASN A 227 16.88 -10.53 12.29
C ASN A 227 15.49 -10.11 11.76
N ALA A 228 15.34 -9.92 10.45
CA ALA A 228 14.05 -9.64 9.81
C ALA A 228 13.06 -10.79 10.05
N CYS A 229 13.48 -12.04 9.78
CA CYS A 229 12.66 -13.22 10.02
C CYS A 229 12.25 -13.37 11.50
N ALA A 230 13.19 -13.19 12.42
CA ALA A 230 12.92 -13.29 13.85
C ALA A 230 11.89 -12.25 14.32
N ARG A 231 11.99 -11.01 13.81
CA ARG A 231 11.01 -9.94 14.09
C ARG A 231 9.62 -10.28 13.58
N LEU A 232 9.50 -10.82 12.37
CA LEU A 232 8.20 -11.18 11.79
C LEU A 232 7.56 -12.34 12.54
N ARG A 233 8.33 -13.40 12.84
CA ARG A 233 7.83 -14.59 13.57
C ARG A 233 7.17 -14.26 14.90
N LYS A 234 7.62 -13.21 15.60
CA LYS A 234 7.00 -12.74 16.84
C LYS A 234 5.53 -12.33 16.67
N HIS A 235 5.14 -11.90 15.47
CA HIS A 235 3.82 -11.32 15.20
C HIS A 235 2.99 -12.11 14.18
N THR A 236 3.58 -13.07 13.47
CA THR A 236 2.92 -13.84 12.40
C THR A 236 2.88 -15.34 12.69
N SER A 237 3.18 -15.79 13.91
CA SER A 237 3.18 -17.21 14.29
C SER A 237 1.82 -17.89 14.02
N GLU A 238 0.72 -17.17 14.26
CA GLU A 238 -0.64 -17.66 14.01
C GLU A 238 -1.12 -17.44 12.56
N THR A 239 -0.34 -16.71 11.75
CA THR A 239 -0.69 -16.36 10.37
C THR A 239 0.50 -16.51 9.42
N PRO A 240 0.99 -17.74 9.19
CA PRO A 240 2.23 -17.98 8.44
C PRO A 240 2.20 -17.50 6.98
N TRP A 241 1.01 -17.43 6.38
CA TRP A 241 0.79 -17.02 4.99
C TRP A 241 1.07 -15.52 4.73
N ILE A 242 1.09 -14.70 5.78
CA ILE A 242 1.30 -13.25 5.68
C ILE A 242 2.66 -12.90 5.08
N VAL A 243 3.72 -13.57 5.51
CA VAL A 243 5.09 -13.24 5.08
C VAL A 243 5.27 -13.52 3.59
N PRO A 244 4.90 -14.70 3.06
CA PRO A 244 4.88 -14.94 1.61
C PRO A 244 4.03 -13.92 0.85
N TRP A 245 2.85 -13.58 1.37
CA TRP A 245 1.96 -12.64 0.71
C TRP A 245 2.54 -11.21 0.64
N LEU A 246 3.12 -10.70 1.73
CA LEU A 246 3.82 -9.40 1.75
C LEU A 246 5.07 -9.42 0.86
N SER A 247 5.80 -10.54 0.84
CA SER A 247 6.92 -10.72 -0.09
C SER A 247 6.47 -10.66 -1.54
N ARG A 248 5.30 -11.24 -1.87
CA ARG A 248 4.72 -11.17 -3.23
C ARG A 248 4.53 -9.71 -3.63
N LEU A 249 4.00 -8.85 -2.76
CA LEU A 249 3.81 -7.42 -3.06
C LEU A 249 5.11 -6.74 -3.48
N VAL A 250 6.23 -7.00 -2.79
CA VAL A 250 7.54 -6.45 -3.15
C VAL A 250 8.08 -7.04 -4.46
N SER A 251 7.79 -8.31 -4.71
CA SER A 251 8.31 -9.01 -5.89
C SER A 251 7.58 -8.70 -7.19
N THR A 252 6.37 -8.13 -7.15
CA THR A 252 5.54 -7.88 -8.35
C THR A 252 5.23 -6.40 -8.58
N ARG A 253 5.78 -5.50 -7.76
CA ARG A 253 5.50 -4.06 -7.82
C ARG A 253 6.78 -3.26 -7.60
N ARG A 254 6.73 -2.02 -8.04
CA ARG A 254 7.67 -0.98 -7.64
C ARG A 254 6.94 -0.03 -6.70
N ILE A 255 7.34 -0.04 -5.44
CA ILE A 255 6.66 0.73 -4.38
C ILE A 255 7.51 1.96 -4.07
N VAL A 256 6.95 3.15 -4.30
CA VAL A 256 7.61 4.43 -4.03
C VAL A 256 7.01 5.06 -2.78
N ILE A 257 7.86 5.41 -1.82
CA ILE A 257 7.45 5.93 -0.52
C ILE A 257 8.20 7.21 -0.22
N ILE A 258 7.46 8.25 0.14
CA ILE A 258 8.01 9.53 0.63
C ILE A 258 7.38 9.82 1.99
N PRO A 259 7.99 9.36 3.10
CA PRO A 259 7.39 9.52 4.42
C PRO A 259 7.15 10.99 4.80
N MET A 260 8.07 11.89 4.43
CA MET A 260 8.02 13.30 4.79
C MET A 260 8.13 14.14 3.51
N THR A 261 7.04 14.21 2.73
CA THR A 261 6.99 15.01 1.51
C THR A 261 7.24 16.48 1.82
N ASN A 262 6.69 17.02 2.92
CA ASN A 262 7.10 18.30 3.51
C ASN A 262 8.15 18.11 4.62
N ALA A 263 9.39 17.87 4.20
CA ALA A 263 10.51 17.60 5.10
C ALA A 263 10.79 18.75 6.10
N TRP A 264 10.74 20.00 5.62
CA TRP A 264 10.93 21.18 6.45
C TRP A 264 9.82 21.33 7.49
N GLY A 265 8.57 21.28 7.05
CA GLY A 265 7.40 21.42 7.92
C GLY A 265 7.39 20.31 8.97
N TYR A 266 7.70 19.09 8.57
CA TYR A 266 7.79 17.96 9.50
C TYR A 266 8.86 18.15 10.57
N ALA A 267 10.04 18.63 10.17
CA ALA A 267 11.12 18.90 11.11
C ALA A 267 10.82 20.08 12.05
N LYS A 268 9.99 21.03 11.62
CA LYS A 268 9.60 22.22 12.39
C LYS A 268 8.25 22.09 13.08
N ASN A 269 7.55 20.97 12.91
CA ASN A 269 6.17 20.76 13.34
C ASN A 269 5.25 21.91 12.86
N ARG A 270 5.28 22.17 11.55
CA ARG A 270 4.49 23.20 10.87
C ARG A 270 3.73 22.58 9.71
N ARG A 271 2.48 23.00 9.53
CA ARG A 271 1.63 22.61 8.42
C ARG A 271 2.28 22.95 7.08
N GLU A 272 2.68 24.20 6.92
CA GLU A 272 3.18 24.77 5.68
C GLU A 272 4.62 24.30 5.36
N GLU A 273 5.03 24.48 4.11
CA GLU A 273 6.44 24.59 3.75
C GLU A 273 6.81 26.08 3.69
N ILE A 274 7.55 26.53 4.69
CA ILE A 274 7.85 27.94 4.93
C ILE A 274 6.55 28.74 5.13
N ASN A 275 5.99 29.32 4.06
CA ASN A 275 4.78 30.15 4.08
C ASN A 275 3.70 29.66 3.10
N PHE A 276 3.88 28.49 2.50
CA PHE A 276 2.97 27.94 1.48
C PHE A 276 2.38 26.63 1.97
N ASP A 277 1.06 26.48 1.85
CA ASP A 277 0.38 25.20 2.06
C ASP A 277 0.68 24.28 0.86
N PRO A 278 1.43 23.17 1.04
CA PRO A 278 1.78 22.30 -0.08
C PRO A 278 0.56 21.62 -0.70
N ASN A 279 -0.55 21.42 0.04
CA ASN A 279 -1.78 20.88 -0.51
C ASN A 279 -2.69 21.98 -1.12
N ARG A 280 -2.11 23.13 -1.47
CA ARG A 280 -2.70 24.16 -2.33
C ARG A 280 -1.81 24.50 -3.54
N ASP A 281 -0.67 23.81 -3.66
CA ASP A 281 0.42 24.15 -4.56
C ASP A 281 0.42 23.33 -5.87
N PHE A 282 -0.56 22.47 -6.10
CA PHE A 282 -0.62 21.67 -7.33
C PHE A 282 -1.38 22.39 -8.45
N SER A 283 -1.14 22.00 -9.70
CA SER A 283 -1.63 22.75 -10.87
C SER A 283 -3.08 22.44 -11.27
N TYR A 284 -3.79 21.58 -10.53
CA TYR A 284 -5.18 21.25 -10.83
C TYR A 284 -6.12 22.19 -10.04
N ASP A 285 -7.11 22.75 -10.73
CA ASP A 285 -8.01 23.76 -10.16
C ASP A 285 -7.26 24.94 -9.50
N GLN A 286 -6.13 25.34 -10.10
CA GLN A 286 -5.22 26.35 -9.57
C GLN A 286 -4.72 27.29 -10.66
N GLN A 287 -4.43 28.54 -10.31
CA GLN A 287 -3.79 29.49 -11.21
C GLN A 287 -2.35 29.04 -11.49
N SER A 288 -1.91 29.13 -12.75
CA SER A 288 -0.56 28.70 -13.15
C SER A 288 0.57 29.43 -12.39
N SER A 289 0.33 30.67 -11.97
CA SER A 289 1.26 31.47 -11.16
C SER A 289 1.33 31.06 -9.69
N LEU A 290 0.43 30.19 -9.22
CA LEU A 290 0.26 29.83 -7.82
C LEU A 290 0.59 28.35 -7.52
N CYS A 291 1.09 27.59 -8.49
CA CYS A 291 1.45 26.18 -8.31
C CYS A 291 2.96 25.91 -8.44
N MET A 292 3.40 24.76 -7.92
CA MET A 292 4.76 24.25 -7.92
C MET A 292 5.77 25.23 -7.32
N ARG A 293 5.37 25.94 -6.26
CA ARG A 293 6.19 26.90 -5.50
C ARG A 293 6.96 26.21 -4.37
N THR A 294 6.40 25.15 -3.81
CA THR A 294 7.01 24.36 -2.74
C THR A 294 7.94 23.29 -3.32
N ILE A 295 8.99 22.96 -2.57
CA ILE A 295 9.87 21.82 -2.84
C ILE A 295 9.12 20.51 -2.60
N THR A 296 8.16 20.51 -1.69
CA THR A 296 7.19 19.43 -1.48
C THR A 296 6.45 19.09 -2.77
N GLY A 297 5.74 20.05 -3.36
CA GLY A 297 4.98 19.88 -4.60
C GLY A 297 5.89 19.52 -5.78
N ARG A 298 7.03 20.19 -5.92
CA ARG A 298 8.03 19.88 -6.96
C ARG A 298 8.64 18.49 -6.82
N THR A 299 8.91 18.03 -5.60
CA THR A 299 9.43 16.68 -5.34
C THR A 299 8.43 15.63 -5.81
N ILE A 300 7.16 15.80 -5.47
CA ILE A 300 6.08 14.90 -5.92
C ILE A 300 5.95 14.97 -7.45
N ASN A 301 5.95 16.18 -8.03
CA ASN A 301 5.89 16.35 -9.48
C ASN A 301 6.98 15.59 -10.22
N GLU A 302 8.24 15.72 -9.81
CA GLU A 302 9.34 15.00 -10.46
C GLU A 302 9.23 13.48 -10.31
N VAL A 303 8.79 13.00 -9.14
CA VAL A 303 8.54 11.57 -8.93
C VAL A 303 7.41 11.06 -9.84
N TRP A 304 6.35 11.83 -10.05
CA TRP A 304 5.27 11.50 -10.99
C TRP A 304 5.67 11.62 -12.46
N ARG A 305 6.66 12.44 -12.79
CA ARG A 305 7.18 12.54 -14.16
C ARG A 305 8.05 11.35 -14.53
N GLU A 306 8.67 10.69 -13.54
CA GLU A 306 9.48 9.49 -13.75
C GLU A 306 8.72 8.17 -13.63
N SER A 307 7.49 8.20 -13.11
CA SER A 307 6.72 7.01 -12.76
C SER A 307 5.27 7.11 -13.23
N LEU A 308 4.67 5.99 -13.61
CA LEU A 308 3.24 5.90 -13.89
C LEU A 308 2.55 5.14 -12.77
N PHE A 309 2.09 5.86 -11.74
CA PHE A 309 1.43 5.24 -10.59
C PHE A 309 0.00 4.81 -10.92
N GLN A 310 -0.31 3.53 -10.70
CA GLN A 310 -1.67 2.99 -10.83
C GLN A 310 -2.50 3.22 -9.56
N SER A 311 -1.85 3.43 -8.41
CA SER A 311 -2.54 3.74 -7.16
C SER A 311 -1.64 4.52 -6.21
N SER A 312 -2.26 5.39 -5.41
CA SER A 312 -1.56 6.21 -4.42
C SER A 312 -2.38 6.40 -3.15
N ILE A 313 -1.70 6.47 -2.01
CA ILE A 313 -2.27 6.93 -0.75
C ILE A 313 -1.40 8.07 -0.20
N THR A 314 -2.03 9.18 0.16
CA THR A 314 -1.43 10.23 0.99
C THR A 314 -2.09 10.25 2.35
N TYR A 315 -1.27 10.29 3.40
CA TYR A 315 -1.76 10.43 4.76
C TYR A 315 -1.85 11.90 5.16
N HIS A 316 -2.95 12.22 5.84
CA HIS A 316 -3.21 13.50 6.47
C HIS A 316 -3.52 13.33 7.96
N GLY A 317 -3.67 14.44 8.69
CA GLY A 317 -4.00 14.49 10.11
C GLY A 317 -5.05 15.55 10.43
N GLY A 318 -5.76 15.39 11.55
CA GLY A 318 -6.79 16.31 12.02
C GLY A 318 -8.22 15.78 11.92
N ILE A 319 -8.46 14.76 11.09
CA ILE A 319 -9.76 14.06 10.99
C ILE A 319 -9.57 12.59 10.62
N GLU A 320 -10.51 11.74 11.04
CA GLU A 320 -10.51 10.29 10.81
C GLU A 320 -11.45 9.90 9.65
N LEU A 321 -10.94 9.85 8.44
CA LEU A 321 -11.68 9.45 7.24
C LEU A 321 -10.75 8.94 6.12
N ILE A 322 -11.35 8.36 5.09
CA ILE A 322 -10.72 7.99 3.81
C ILE A 322 -11.48 8.72 2.71
N GLY A 323 -10.86 9.76 2.16
CA GLY A 323 -11.41 10.54 1.06
C GLY A 323 -10.86 10.06 -0.28
N TRP A 324 -11.70 10.09 -1.31
CA TRP A 324 -11.27 9.98 -2.71
C TRP A 324 -11.85 11.13 -3.53
N GLU A 325 -11.48 11.19 -4.80
CA GLU A 325 -11.78 12.31 -5.67
C GLU A 325 -13.30 12.49 -5.92
N TRP A 326 -13.77 13.70 -6.22
CA TRP A 326 -13.00 14.94 -6.27
C TRP A 326 -12.99 15.68 -4.93
N GLY A 327 -11.91 16.41 -4.65
CA GLY A 327 -11.76 17.39 -3.57
C GLY A 327 -11.69 18.84 -4.07
N SER A 328 -11.80 19.07 -5.38
CA SER A 328 -11.52 20.36 -6.02
C SER A 328 -12.73 21.30 -6.08
N THR A 329 -12.51 22.62 -6.06
CA THR A 329 -13.58 23.63 -6.14
C THR A 329 -14.31 23.66 -7.50
N ASN A 330 -13.65 23.26 -8.59
CA ASN A 330 -14.27 23.18 -9.92
C ASN A 330 -15.05 21.88 -10.20
N ARG A 331 -15.09 20.93 -9.24
CA ARG A 331 -15.83 19.66 -9.33
C ARG A 331 -16.71 19.43 -8.10
N LEU A 332 -17.60 20.39 -7.83
CA LEU A 332 -18.64 20.21 -6.80
C LEU A 332 -19.54 19.01 -7.16
N ILE A 333 -20.33 18.50 -6.21
CA ILE A 333 -21.17 17.29 -6.37
C ILE A 333 -22.02 17.31 -7.66
N ALA A 334 -22.51 18.47 -8.07
CA ALA A 334 -23.27 18.64 -9.32
C ALA A 334 -22.44 18.48 -10.61
N GLY A 335 -21.12 18.67 -10.52
CA GLY A 335 -20.13 18.57 -11.60
C GLY A 335 -19.67 17.14 -11.94
N GLY A 336 -20.27 16.14 -11.30
CA GLY A 336 -20.07 14.72 -11.60
C GLY A 336 -18.99 14.03 -10.76
N ARG A 337 -19.07 12.70 -10.72
CA ARG A 337 -18.10 11.80 -10.09
C ARG A 337 -16.80 11.73 -10.89
N SER A 338 -15.70 11.30 -10.28
CA SER A 338 -14.47 10.97 -11.04
C SER A 338 -14.74 9.80 -11.99
N PRO A 339 -14.04 9.70 -13.15
CA PRO A 339 -14.20 8.57 -14.05
C PRO A 339 -13.99 7.19 -13.39
N ASP A 340 -13.15 7.15 -12.35
CA ASP A 340 -12.83 5.95 -11.58
C ASP A 340 -13.52 5.91 -10.20
N ASP A 341 -14.61 6.65 -9.99
CA ASP A 341 -15.27 6.79 -8.67
C ASP A 341 -15.63 5.45 -8.02
N GLU A 342 -16.17 4.50 -8.76
CA GLU A 342 -16.49 3.17 -8.20
C GLU A 342 -15.22 2.39 -7.83
N GLY A 343 -14.15 2.48 -8.62
CA GLY A 343 -12.87 1.85 -8.30
C GLY A 343 -12.22 2.46 -7.05
N GLN A 344 -12.24 3.80 -6.94
CA GLN A 344 -11.74 4.52 -5.77
C GLN A 344 -12.58 4.24 -4.52
N LYS A 345 -13.89 4.14 -4.67
CA LYS A 345 -14.83 3.76 -3.61
C LYS A 345 -14.55 2.35 -3.11
N ASP A 346 -14.37 1.37 -3.98
CA ASP A 346 -14.09 -0.01 -3.57
C ASP A 346 -12.75 -0.12 -2.81
N LEU A 347 -11.70 0.54 -3.31
CA LEU A 347 -10.41 0.64 -2.61
C LEU A 347 -10.57 1.29 -1.23
N SER A 348 -11.30 2.41 -1.16
CA SER A 348 -11.49 3.18 0.07
C SER A 348 -12.35 2.45 1.11
N LEU A 349 -13.41 1.78 0.67
CA LEU A 349 -14.25 0.94 1.53
C LEU A 349 -13.49 -0.29 2.02
N GLY A 350 -12.65 -0.86 1.17
CA GLY A 350 -11.71 -1.91 1.55
C GLY A 350 -10.76 -1.46 2.65
N LEU A 351 -10.11 -0.32 2.45
CA LEU A 351 -9.20 0.28 3.42
C LEU A 351 -9.91 0.62 4.73
N SER A 352 -11.14 1.16 4.67
CA SER A 352 -12.00 1.44 5.81
C SER A 352 -12.43 0.17 6.57
N SER A 353 -12.58 -0.97 5.91
CA SER A 353 -12.93 -2.23 6.59
C SER A 353 -11.87 -2.69 7.58
N TYR A 354 -10.62 -2.33 7.33
CA TYR A 354 -9.50 -2.70 8.20
C TYR A 354 -8.98 -1.52 9.03
N GLY A 355 -8.95 -0.33 8.45
CA GLY A 355 -8.63 0.92 9.12
C GLY A 355 -9.72 1.30 10.11
N GLY A 356 -9.35 1.51 11.37
CA GLY A 356 -10.32 1.87 12.41
C GLY A 356 -11.14 0.69 12.95
N SER A 357 -10.81 -0.56 12.61
CA SER A 357 -11.43 -1.75 13.20
C SER A 357 -10.68 -2.26 14.46
N PHE A 358 -9.91 -1.41 15.15
CA PHE A 358 -9.32 -1.73 16.45
C PHE A 358 -10.41 -1.72 17.53
N SER A 359 -10.23 -2.45 18.63
CA SER A 359 -11.26 -2.67 19.66
C SER A 359 -11.86 -1.40 20.24
N SER A 360 -11.14 -0.28 20.17
CA SER A 360 -11.54 1.04 20.66
C SER A 360 -11.78 2.09 19.57
N SER A 361 -11.58 1.76 18.29
CA SER A 361 -11.68 2.75 17.21
C SER A 361 -12.98 2.59 16.44
N ARG A 362 -13.54 3.71 15.97
CA ARG A 362 -14.62 3.70 15.00
C ARG A 362 -14.04 3.41 13.62
N ARG A 363 -14.80 2.66 12.81
CA ARG A 363 -14.53 2.53 11.38
C ARG A 363 -14.42 3.92 10.73
N TYR A 364 -13.39 4.13 9.93
CA TYR A 364 -13.22 5.40 9.21
C TYR A 364 -14.42 5.70 8.32
N LYS A 365 -14.91 6.94 8.35
CA LYS A 365 -15.84 7.43 7.33
C LYS A 365 -15.13 7.39 5.99
N ALA A 366 -15.81 6.96 4.93
CA ALA A 366 -15.25 6.92 3.60
C ALA A 366 -16.24 7.53 2.61
N GLY A 367 -15.76 8.35 1.68
CA GLY A 367 -16.59 9.06 0.72
C GLY A 367 -15.76 9.87 -0.28
N SER A 368 -16.41 10.30 -1.36
CA SER A 368 -15.84 11.35 -2.21
C SER A 368 -15.67 12.62 -1.38
N MET A 369 -14.53 13.29 -1.50
CA MET A 369 -14.15 14.44 -0.66
C MET A 369 -15.19 15.56 -0.73
N ASN A 370 -15.66 15.89 -1.94
CA ASN A 370 -16.67 16.91 -2.17
C ASN A 370 -18.09 16.49 -1.83
N ALA A 371 -18.36 15.22 -1.49
CA ALA A 371 -19.68 14.72 -1.09
C ALA A 371 -20.05 15.06 0.36
N GLY A 372 -19.59 16.20 0.87
CA GLY A 372 -19.78 16.62 2.26
C GLY A 372 -18.87 15.91 3.26
N LEU A 373 -17.84 15.19 2.79
CA LEU A 373 -16.88 14.52 3.66
C LEU A 373 -15.82 15.51 4.19
N ILE A 374 -15.30 16.35 3.30
CA ILE A 374 -14.44 17.51 3.61
C ILE A 374 -14.81 18.69 2.70
N TYR A 375 -14.25 19.87 3.00
CA TYR A 375 -14.48 21.07 2.19
C TYR A 375 -13.61 21.05 0.91
N PRO A 376 -14.09 21.61 -0.21
CA PRO A 376 -13.33 21.64 -1.46
C PRO A 376 -12.13 22.59 -1.38
N VAL A 377 -11.07 22.28 -2.11
CA VAL A 377 -9.79 23.03 -2.12
C VAL A 377 -9.27 23.23 -3.54
N ARG A 378 -8.43 24.26 -3.74
CA ARG A 378 -7.72 24.50 -5.00
C ARG A 378 -6.30 23.98 -4.91
N GLY A 379 -5.77 23.40 -5.98
CA GLY A 379 -4.39 22.93 -6.04
C GLY A 379 -4.08 21.79 -5.06
N GLY A 380 -5.07 20.92 -4.80
CA GLY A 380 -4.89 19.71 -4.01
C GLY A 380 -4.06 18.66 -4.76
N PHE A 381 -3.24 17.91 -4.02
CA PHE A 381 -2.42 16.83 -4.55
C PHE A 381 -3.28 15.70 -5.10
N GLU A 382 -4.32 15.30 -4.36
CA GLU A 382 -5.19 14.16 -4.66
C GLU A 382 -5.82 14.31 -6.04
N ASP A 383 -6.50 15.43 -6.28
CA ASP A 383 -7.13 15.70 -7.58
C ASP A 383 -6.11 15.93 -8.70
N TRP A 384 -4.93 16.50 -8.39
CA TRP A 384 -3.86 16.65 -9.37
C TRP A 384 -3.29 15.30 -9.82
N ALA A 385 -3.11 14.35 -8.88
CA ALA A 385 -2.69 12.99 -9.19
C ALA A 385 -3.76 12.27 -10.03
N CYS A 386 -5.04 12.46 -9.70
CA CYS A 386 -6.17 11.90 -10.44
C CYS A 386 -6.50 12.64 -11.76
N LYS A 387 -5.95 13.84 -12.02
CA LYS A 387 -6.16 14.56 -13.29
C LYS A 387 -5.83 13.68 -14.51
N TRP A 388 -4.87 12.78 -14.37
CA TRP A 388 -4.46 11.82 -15.39
C TRP A 388 -5.50 10.71 -15.63
N CYS A 389 -6.34 10.38 -14.64
CA CYS A 389 -7.50 9.50 -14.81
C CYS A 389 -8.60 10.13 -15.70
N ASN A 390 -8.55 11.46 -15.93
CA ASN A 390 -9.56 12.19 -16.70
C ASN A 390 -9.30 12.20 -18.22
N THR A 391 -8.28 11.50 -18.72
CA THR A 391 -7.93 11.57 -20.15
C THR A 391 -8.71 10.57 -20.99
N LYS A 392 -9.96 10.92 -21.33
CA LYS A 392 -10.46 10.66 -22.69
C LYS A 392 -10.18 11.79 -23.68
N LYS A 393 -9.68 12.98 -23.23
CA LYS A 393 -9.52 14.15 -24.13
C LYS A 393 -8.28 15.04 -23.99
N ASN A 394 -7.38 14.85 -23.02
CA ASN A 394 -6.31 15.85 -22.76
C ASN A 394 -4.87 15.34 -22.91
N ALA A 395 -4.63 14.30 -23.71
CA ALA A 395 -3.27 13.86 -24.04
C ALA A 395 -2.50 14.85 -24.95
N SER A 396 -3.13 15.93 -25.43
CA SER A 396 -2.55 16.88 -26.39
C SER A 396 -2.17 18.25 -25.81
N GLN A 397 -2.30 18.48 -24.49
CA GLN A 397 -2.04 19.80 -23.88
C GLN A 397 -0.90 19.85 -22.86
N SER A 398 -0.06 18.83 -22.77
CA SER A 398 1.10 18.87 -21.84
C SER A 398 2.31 18.10 -22.34
N LEU A 399 2.74 18.41 -23.56
CA LEU A 399 4.12 18.24 -24.01
C LEU A 399 4.76 19.62 -24.12
#